data_AF-A0A820WAU1-F1
#
_entry.id   AF-A0A820WAU1-F1
#
_cell.length_a   1.000
_cell.length_b   1.000
_cell.length_c   1.000
_cell.angle_alpha   90.00
_cell.angle_beta   90.00
_cell.angle_gamma   90.00
#
_symmetry.space_group_name_H-M   'P 1'
#
loop_
_entity.id
_entity.type
_entity.pdbx_description
1 polymer ?
#
loop_
_entity_poly.entity_id
_entity_poly.type
_entity_poly.pdbx_seq_one_letter_code
_entity_poly.pdbx_strand_id
1 'polypeptide(L)'
;EAIRLHTLATGQRPTGWYTGRCSVNTVHLASEEGGFEYISDTYDDDLPYWYEHNGKPQLIIPYTLDANDMRFATPQGFNCGDQFYTYLKDSFDTLYEEGKRGSPKMMTIGLHCRLIGRPGRIASLARFIDYIKRHDKVWIPTRIDIARHWKKIHPYVKPDLVPSKLNRETFIDRFGSIFEHSSWIAERAFDGELGPANDNATGLHFALRTQFRAASDDERLQVLVAHPDLAGKLAAAKLLTAESTNEQASAGLDMLTSEEKQIFTELN
;
A
#
# COMPACT_ATOMS: atom_id res chain seq x y z
N GLU A 1 9.46 -8.41 29.80
CA GLU A 1 8.56 -8.71 30.94
C GLU A 1 7.12 -9.07 30.54
N ALA A 2 6.42 -8.25 29.74
CA ALA A 2 5.03 -8.54 29.33
C ALA A 2 4.83 -9.94 28.71
N ILE A 3 5.71 -10.35 27.78
CA ILE A 3 5.71 -11.69 27.15
C ILE A 3 5.80 -12.80 28.21
N ARG A 4 6.68 -12.63 29.20
CA ARG A 4 6.87 -13.59 30.30
C ARG A 4 5.61 -13.71 31.15
N LEU A 5 5.03 -12.58 31.57
CA LEU A 5 3.80 -12.56 32.38
C LEU A 5 2.60 -13.15 31.64
N HIS A 6 2.43 -12.83 30.36
CA HIS A 6 1.39 -13.45 29.53
C HIS A 6 1.56 -14.97 29.45
N THR A 7 2.79 -15.44 29.24
CA THR A 7 3.10 -16.87 29.15
C THR A 7 2.76 -17.59 30.46
N LEU A 8 3.08 -17.00 31.61
CA LEU A 8 2.71 -17.56 32.90
C LEU A 8 1.20 -17.60 33.13
N ALA A 9 0.47 -16.56 32.71
CA ALA A 9 -0.97 -16.46 32.93
C ALA A 9 -1.80 -17.38 32.00
N THR A 10 -1.32 -17.60 30.76
CA THR A 10 -2.09 -18.30 29.72
C THR A 10 -1.53 -19.68 29.36
N GLY A 11 -0.32 -20.00 29.84
CA GLY A 11 0.40 -21.23 29.47
C GLY A 11 1.10 -21.16 28.10
N GLN A 12 0.93 -20.07 27.34
CA GLN A 12 1.52 -19.91 26.00
C GLN A 12 2.03 -18.48 25.77
N ARG A 13 3.09 -18.34 24.97
CA ARG A 13 3.57 -17.01 24.58
C ARG A 13 2.51 -16.27 23.74
N PRO A 14 2.39 -14.94 23.88
CA PRO A 14 1.56 -14.17 22.96
C PRO A 14 2.15 -14.22 21.56
N THR A 15 1.28 -14.37 20.57
CA THR A 15 1.65 -14.38 19.14
C THR A 15 1.25 -13.09 18.42
N GLY A 16 0.59 -12.16 19.10
CA GLY A 16 0.25 -10.85 18.57
C GLY A 16 0.65 -9.74 19.54
N TRP A 17 0.94 -8.55 19.02
CA TRP A 17 1.28 -7.38 19.83
C TRP A 17 0.40 -6.16 19.50
N TYR A 18 -0.05 -5.47 20.54
CA TYR A 18 -0.74 -4.18 20.46
C TYR A 18 -0.50 -3.39 21.75
N THR A 19 0.10 -2.21 21.63
CA THR A 19 0.36 -1.27 22.73
C THR A 19 -0.75 -0.24 22.86
N GLY A 20 -1.30 0.20 21.72
CA GLY A 20 -2.24 1.30 21.61
C GLY A 20 -1.56 2.66 21.65
N ARG A 21 -1.07 3.07 22.82
CA ARG A 21 -0.31 4.33 22.97
C ARG A 21 1.18 4.06 22.73
N CYS A 22 1.55 4.04 21.46
CA CYS A 22 2.90 3.72 21.00
C CYS A 22 3.84 4.93 20.99
N SER A 23 5.13 4.66 20.85
CA SER A 23 6.15 5.60 20.39
C SER A 23 6.58 5.23 18.96
N VAL A 24 7.40 6.08 18.34
CA VAL A 24 8.01 5.80 17.03
C VAL A 24 8.84 4.51 16.99
N ASN A 25 9.22 3.97 18.15
CA ASN A 25 10.03 2.76 18.25
C ASN A 25 9.21 1.48 18.48
N THR A 26 7.91 1.58 18.81
CA THR A 26 7.13 0.43 19.28
C THR A 26 7.03 -0.69 18.25
N VAL A 27 6.69 -0.36 16.99
CA VAL A 27 6.59 -1.35 15.92
C VAL A 27 7.96 -1.96 15.60
N HIS A 28 9.02 -1.14 15.59
CA HIS A 28 10.40 -1.61 15.38
C HIS A 28 10.82 -2.60 16.46
N LEU A 29 10.67 -2.23 17.74
CA LEU A 29 11.05 -3.09 18.87
C LEU A 29 10.25 -4.39 18.92
N ALA A 30 8.95 -4.34 18.62
CA ALA A 30 8.14 -5.55 18.54
C ALA A 30 8.56 -6.44 17.35
N SER A 31 8.95 -5.84 16.21
CA SER A 31 9.50 -6.58 15.07
C SER A 31 10.86 -7.20 15.39
N GLU A 32 11.71 -6.51 16.16
CA GLU A 32 13.03 -7.00 16.59
C GLU A 32 12.95 -8.19 17.55
N GLU A 33 11.91 -8.26 18.39
CA GLU A 33 11.68 -9.43 19.27
C GLU A 33 11.48 -10.71 18.44
N GLY A 34 10.86 -10.60 17.27
CA GLY A 34 10.85 -11.63 16.23
C GLY A 34 9.95 -12.84 16.47
N GLY A 35 9.23 -12.91 17.59
CA GLY A 35 8.34 -14.03 17.93
C GLY A 35 6.84 -13.69 17.83
N PHE A 36 6.48 -12.57 17.20
CA PHE A 36 5.09 -12.20 16.93
C PHE A 36 4.67 -12.55 15.49
N GLU A 37 3.51 -13.18 15.38
CA GLU A 37 2.89 -13.51 14.10
C GLU A 37 2.32 -12.26 13.42
N TYR A 38 1.89 -11.27 14.21
CA TYR A 38 1.41 -9.96 13.74
C TYR A 38 1.56 -8.85 14.78
N ILE A 39 1.56 -7.60 14.32
CA ILE A 39 1.48 -6.37 15.14
C ILE A 39 0.26 -5.56 14.70
N SER A 40 -0.39 -4.84 15.62
CA SER A 40 -1.59 -4.04 15.34
C SER A 40 -1.52 -2.57 15.81
N ASP A 41 -0.32 -2.05 16.07
CA ASP A 41 -0.08 -0.65 16.45
C ASP A 41 -0.11 0.32 15.24
N THR A 42 -0.96 0.05 14.24
CA THR A 42 -1.21 0.92 13.08
C THR A 42 -2.71 1.07 12.82
N TYR A 43 -3.09 2.10 12.06
CA TYR A 43 -4.48 2.49 11.78
C TYR A 43 -4.62 3.01 10.34
N ASP A 44 -3.83 2.43 9.44
CA ASP A 44 -3.40 3.03 8.18
C ASP A 44 -3.87 2.28 6.93
N ASP A 45 -4.61 1.18 7.08
CA ASP A 45 -5.15 0.40 5.97
C ASP A 45 -6.37 -0.43 6.41
N ASP A 46 -7.15 -0.89 5.44
CA ASP A 46 -8.29 -1.80 5.60
C ASP A 46 -7.90 -3.28 5.36
N LEU A 47 -6.61 -3.55 5.07
CA LEU A 47 -6.03 -4.88 4.90
C LEU A 47 -4.73 -5.07 5.69
N PRO A 48 -4.39 -6.33 6.04
CA PRO A 48 -3.04 -6.65 6.48
C PRO A 48 -2.00 -6.33 5.40
N TYR A 49 -0.79 -6.00 5.83
CA TYR A 49 0.33 -5.78 4.92
C TYR A 49 1.66 -6.20 5.56
N TRP A 50 2.66 -6.43 4.72
CA TRP A 50 4.00 -6.76 5.17
C TRP A 50 4.80 -5.48 5.41
N TYR A 51 5.32 -5.36 6.62
CA TYR A 51 6.27 -4.32 7.00
C TYR A 51 7.66 -4.94 7.11
N GLU A 52 8.68 -4.33 6.52
CA GLU A 52 10.06 -4.82 6.63
C GLU A 52 10.86 -3.98 7.62
N HIS A 53 11.43 -4.65 8.62
CA HIS A 53 12.35 -4.03 9.58
C HIS A 53 13.67 -4.80 9.60
N ASN A 54 14.78 -4.11 9.34
CA ASN A 54 16.13 -4.70 9.29
C ASN A 54 16.20 -5.98 8.43
N GLY A 55 15.54 -5.97 7.26
CA GLY A 55 15.51 -7.09 6.32
C GLY A 55 14.64 -8.27 6.74
N LYS A 56 13.85 -8.14 7.81
CA LYS A 56 12.90 -9.16 8.27
C LYS A 56 11.45 -8.69 8.06
N PRO A 57 10.59 -9.52 7.45
CA PRO A 57 9.18 -9.19 7.31
C PRO A 57 8.43 -9.40 8.62
N GLN A 58 7.60 -8.43 8.96
CA GLN A 58 6.66 -8.46 10.06
C GLN A 58 5.27 -8.16 9.50
N LEU A 59 4.31 -9.04 9.78
CA LEU A 59 2.94 -8.80 9.36
C LEU A 59 2.32 -7.72 10.24
N ILE A 60 1.76 -6.70 9.60
CA ILE A 60 0.90 -5.70 10.24
C ILE A 60 -0.54 -6.06 9.93
N ILE A 61 -1.38 -6.03 10.97
CA ILE A 61 -2.83 -6.08 10.82
C ILE A 61 -3.34 -4.79 11.46
N PRO A 62 -3.81 -3.80 10.69
CA PRO A 62 -4.26 -2.51 11.23
C PRO A 62 -5.43 -2.65 12.21
N TYR A 63 -5.43 -1.79 13.23
CA TYR A 63 -6.48 -1.68 14.24
C TYR A 63 -7.38 -0.45 13.95
N THR A 64 -8.28 -0.10 14.87
CA THR A 64 -9.23 1.01 14.72
C THR A 64 -9.34 1.85 15.99
N LEU A 65 -9.51 3.17 15.82
CA LEU A 65 -9.89 4.10 16.89
C LEU A 65 -11.31 4.67 16.70
N ASP A 66 -11.94 4.36 15.58
CA ASP A 66 -13.23 4.88 15.14
C ASP A 66 -14.36 3.86 15.36
N ALA A 67 -14.27 2.66 14.78
CA ALA A 67 -15.11 1.50 15.08
C ALA A 67 -14.73 0.87 16.44
N ASN A 68 -14.75 1.69 17.48
CA ASN A 68 -14.21 1.37 18.80
C ASN A 68 -15.09 1.97 19.91
N ASP A 69 -15.48 1.15 20.88
CA ASP A 69 -16.34 1.58 21.99
C ASP A 69 -15.65 2.59 22.93
N MET A 70 -14.33 2.80 22.80
CA MET A 70 -13.63 3.90 23.49
C MET A 70 -14.28 5.25 23.20
N ARG A 71 -14.95 5.39 22.05
CA ARG A 71 -15.65 6.60 21.67
C ARG A 71 -16.77 6.96 22.64
N PHE A 72 -17.38 6.01 23.37
CA PHE A 72 -18.30 6.35 24.47
C PHE A 72 -17.66 7.18 25.62
N ALA A 73 -16.34 7.31 25.64
CA ALA A 73 -15.58 8.03 26.67
C ALA A 73 -14.65 9.10 26.09
N THR A 74 -14.88 9.54 24.85
CA THR A 74 -14.15 10.64 24.20
C THR A 74 -15.06 11.85 23.97
N PRO A 75 -14.55 13.10 23.96
CA PRO A 75 -15.39 14.30 23.86
C PRO A 75 -16.36 14.35 22.66
N GLN A 76 -15.94 13.90 21.47
CA GLN A 76 -16.80 13.90 20.28
C GLN A 76 -17.81 12.72 20.26
N GLY A 77 -17.55 11.71 21.07
CA GLY A 77 -18.00 10.32 20.97
C GLY A 77 -19.47 9.95 20.87
N PHE A 78 -19.75 8.66 20.96
CA PHE A 78 -21.12 8.13 20.92
C PHE A 78 -21.86 8.44 22.23
N ASN A 79 -23.03 9.07 22.11
CA ASN A 79 -23.92 9.39 23.22
C ASN A 79 -24.80 8.21 23.63
N CYS A 80 -25.14 7.32 22.69
CA CYS A 80 -26.00 6.16 22.95
C CYS A 80 -25.59 4.93 22.10
N GLY A 81 -26.11 3.76 22.49
CA GLY A 81 -25.85 2.50 21.80
C GLY A 81 -26.18 2.54 20.31
N ASP A 82 -27.27 3.21 19.92
CA ASP A 82 -27.72 3.29 18.52
C ASP A 82 -26.71 3.99 17.61
N GLN A 83 -26.02 5.03 18.10
CA GLN A 83 -24.98 5.68 17.32
C GLN A 83 -23.81 4.74 17.02
N PHE A 84 -23.40 3.93 18.00
CA PHE A 84 -22.37 2.91 17.78
C PHE A 84 -22.84 1.82 16.82
N TYR A 85 -24.07 1.31 16.99
CA TYR A 85 -24.64 0.32 16.07
C TYR A 85 -24.70 0.85 14.63
N THR A 86 -25.21 2.06 14.42
CA THR A 86 -25.32 2.66 13.08
C THR A 86 -23.93 2.86 12.46
N TYR A 87 -22.96 3.34 13.24
CA TYR A 87 -21.59 3.48 12.76
C TYR A 87 -21.01 2.13 12.30
N LEU A 88 -21.12 1.10 13.14
CA LEU A 88 -20.64 -0.24 12.78
C LEU A 88 -21.37 -0.80 11.55
N LYS A 89 -22.68 -0.60 11.46
CA LYS A 89 -23.50 -1.03 10.33
C LYS A 89 -23.04 -0.36 9.03
N ASP A 90 -22.86 0.96 9.04
CA ASP A 90 -22.49 1.70 7.83
C ASP A 90 -21.06 1.36 7.37
N SER A 91 -20.13 1.17 8.32
CA SER A 91 -18.78 0.65 8.02
C SER A 91 -18.85 -0.75 7.41
N PHE A 92 -19.66 -1.64 7.98
CA PHE A 92 -19.84 -3.00 7.46
C PHE A 92 -20.45 -2.99 6.07
N ASP A 93 -21.55 -2.27 5.83
CA ASP A 93 -22.24 -2.24 4.55
C ASP A 93 -21.34 -1.71 3.44
N THR A 94 -20.56 -0.67 3.73
CA THR A 94 -19.58 -0.11 2.79
C THR A 94 -18.55 -1.17 2.38
N LEU A 95 -17.88 -1.80 3.36
CA LEU A 95 -16.87 -2.83 3.10
C LEU A 95 -17.48 -4.09 2.46
N TYR A 96 -18.72 -4.42 2.81
CA TYR A 96 -19.44 -5.56 2.24
C TYR A 96 -19.77 -5.35 0.76
N GLU A 97 -20.19 -4.15 0.37
CA GLU A 97 -20.42 -3.79 -1.04
C GLU A 97 -19.11 -3.75 -1.85
N GLU A 98 -18.00 -3.27 -1.26
CA GLU A 98 -16.68 -3.40 -1.89
C GLU A 98 -16.26 -4.87 -2.08
N GLY A 99 -16.54 -5.70 -1.08
CA GLY A 99 -16.34 -7.15 -1.15
C GLY A 99 -17.12 -7.80 -2.28
N LYS A 100 -18.39 -7.41 -2.50
CA LYS A 100 -19.21 -7.88 -3.63
C LYS A 100 -18.63 -7.47 -4.99
N ARG A 101 -17.95 -6.32 -5.06
CA ARG A 101 -17.25 -5.84 -6.27
C ARG A 101 -15.89 -6.51 -6.49
N GLY A 102 -15.53 -7.49 -5.66
CA GLY A 102 -14.28 -8.26 -5.79
C GLY A 102 -13.11 -7.71 -4.99
N SER A 103 -13.34 -6.74 -4.10
CA SER A 103 -12.30 -6.12 -3.27
C SER A 103 -12.61 -6.26 -1.77
N PRO A 104 -12.70 -7.49 -1.23
CA PRO A 104 -13.00 -7.71 0.19
C PRO A 104 -11.92 -7.09 1.09
N LYS A 105 -12.35 -6.66 2.28
CA LYS A 105 -11.54 -5.98 3.31
C LYS A 105 -11.81 -6.57 4.69
N MET A 106 -10.98 -6.21 5.67
CA MET A 106 -11.26 -6.52 7.06
C MET A 106 -11.88 -5.33 7.79
N MET A 107 -12.61 -5.61 8.87
CA MET A 107 -13.13 -4.61 9.78
C MET A 107 -12.75 -5.02 11.20
N THR A 108 -12.12 -4.11 11.95
CA THR A 108 -11.85 -4.32 13.38
C THR A 108 -12.94 -3.64 14.20
N ILE A 109 -13.33 -4.25 15.33
CA ILE A 109 -14.24 -3.64 16.31
C ILE A 109 -13.57 -3.64 17.67
N GLY A 110 -13.21 -2.46 18.15
CA GLY A 110 -12.56 -2.29 19.45
C GLY A 110 -13.56 -2.28 20.60
N LEU A 111 -13.32 -3.11 21.63
CA LEU A 111 -14.21 -3.29 22.77
C LEU A 111 -13.45 -3.23 24.09
N HIS A 112 -14.03 -2.58 25.10
CA HIS A 112 -13.48 -2.50 26.44
C HIS A 112 -14.52 -2.94 27.47
N CYS A 113 -14.17 -3.89 28.35
CA CYS A 113 -15.10 -4.48 29.33
C CYS A 113 -15.87 -3.43 30.16
N ARG A 114 -15.17 -2.37 30.60
CA ARG A 114 -15.74 -1.28 31.42
C ARG A 114 -16.68 -0.34 30.66
N LEU A 115 -16.64 -0.37 29.32
CA LEU A 115 -17.42 0.49 28.44
C LEU A 115 -18.58 -0.28 27.80
N ILE A 116 -18.35 -1.13 26.81
CA ILE A 116 -19.43 -1.87 26.14
C ILE A 116 -20.19 -2.82 27.08
N GLY A 117 -19.55 -3.31 28.14
CA GLY A 117 -20.18 -4.19 29.13
C GLY A 117 -21.29 -3.53 29.97
N ARG A 118 -21.50 -2.22 29.85
CA ARG A 118 -22.62 -1.52 30.50
C ARG A 118 -23.95 -1.93 29.84
N PRO A 119 -25.02 -2.21 30.61
CA PRO A 119 -26.31 -2.65 30.05
C PRO A 119 -26.88 -1.72 28.97
N GLY A 120 -26.71 -0.40 29.11
CA GLY A 120 -27.18 0.58 28.11
C GLY A 120 -26.39 0.60 26.80
N ARG A 121 -25.29 -0.16 26.68
CA ARG A 121 -24.41 -0.19 25.49
C ARG A 121 -24.32 -1.59 24.89
N ILE A 122 -24.28 -2.65 25.70
CA ILE A 122 -24.10 -4.02 25.21
C ILE A 122 -25.19 -4.46 24.22
N ALA A 123 -26.42 -3.95 24.39
CA ALA A 123 -27.55 -4.26 23.50
C ALA A 123 -27.28 -3.84 22.04
N SER A 124 -26.52 -2.77 21.80
CA SER A 124 -26.21 -2.33 20.44
C SER A 124 -25.16 -3.21 19.77
N LEU A 125 -24.18 -3.72 20.53
CA LEU A 125 -23.23 -4.72 20.04
C LEU A 125 -23.95 -6.02 19.67
N ALA A 126 -24.87 -6.50 20.52
CA ALA A 126 -25.66 -7.71 20.23
C ALA A 126 -26.45 -7.56 18.93
N ARG A 127 -27.11 -6.41 18.72
CA ARG A 127 -27.82 -6.11 17.48
C ARG A 127 -26.91 -6.09 16.26
N PHE A 128 -25.68 -5.56 16.37
CA PHE A 128 -24.73 -5.56 15.26
C PHE A 128 -24.25 -6.98 14.92
N ILE A 129 -23.99 -7.82 15.92
CA ILE A 129 -23.65 -9.23 15.71
C ILE A 129 -24.81 -9.97 15.02
N ASP A 130 -26.05 -9.75 15.45
CA ASP A 130 -27.24 -10.32 14.81
C ASP A 130 -27.45 -9.81 13.39
N TYR A 131 -27.01 -8.59 13.10
CA TYR A 131 -27.05 -8.00 11.77
C TYR A 131 -26.08 -8.70 10.82
N ILE A 132 -24.78 -8.75 11.15
CA ILE A 132 -23.77 -9.35 10.25
C ILE A 132 -23.98 -10.85 10.02
N LYS A 133 -24.58 -11.57 10.98
CA LYS A 133 -24.92 -12.99 10.84
C LYS A 133 -26.00 -13.28 9.79
N ARG A 134 -26.74 -12.26 9.34
CA ARG A 134 -27.75 -12.38 8.28
C ARG A 134 -27.17 -12.22 6.88
N HIS A 135 -25.89 -11.86 6.77
CA HIS A 135 -25.20 -11.68 5.52
C HIS A 135 -24.35 -12.91 5.20
N ASP A 136 -24.42 -13.37 3.96
CA ASP A 136 -23.58 -14.47 3.49
C ASP A 136 -22.12 -14.01 3.36
N LYS A 137 -21.18 -14.98 3.37
CA LYS A 137 -19.75 -14.75 3.11
C LYS A 137 -19.07 -13.76 4.09
N VAL A 138 -19.57 -13.65 5.31
CA VAL A 138 -18.89 -12.95 6.40
C VAL A 138 -17.99 -13.92 7.18
N TRP A 139 -16.70 -13.63 7.22
CA TRP A 139 -15.74 -14.37 8.06
C TRP A 139 -15.55 -13.64 9.39
N ILE A 140 -15.74 -14.33 10.51
CA ILE A 140 -15.54 -13.79 11.87
C ILE A 140 -14.33 -14.49 12.53
N PRO A 141 -13.09 -14.11 12.17
CA PRO A 141 -11.88 -14.75 12.68
C PRO A 141 -11.35 -14.15 13.98
N THR A 142 -10.45 -14.89 14.63
CA THR A 142 -9.47 -14.26 15.52
C THR A 142 -8.37 -13.59 14.69
N ARG A 143 -7.66 -12.59 15.23
CA ARG A 143 -6.56 -11.93 14.49
C ARG A 143 -5.43 -12.89 14.12
N ILE A 144 -5.18 -13.93 14.93
CA ILE A 144 -4.18 -14.94 14.60
C ILE A 144 -4.60 -15.80 13.39
N ASP A 145 -5.91 -16.02 13.18
CA ASP A 145 -6.40 -16.69 11.97
C ASP A 145 -6.22 -15.82 10.72
N ILE A 146 -6.45 -14.50 10.83
CA ILE A 146 -6.13 -13.53 9.76
C ILE A 146 -4.64 -13.59 9.44
N ALA A 147 -3.78 -13.55 10.46
CA ALA A 147 -2.33 -13.59 10.27
C ALA A 147 -1.89 -14.84 9.51
N ARG A 148 -2.38 -16.01 9.92
CA ARG A 148 -2.07 -17.29 9.28
C ARG A 148 -2.63 -17.39 7.87
N HIS A 149 -3.84 -16.89 7.64
CA HIS A 149 -4.42 -16.80 6.31
C HIS A 149 -3.56 -15.94 5.39
N TRP A 150 -3.18 -14.74 5.85
CA TRP A 150 -2.38 -13.81 5.07
C TRP A 150 -1.02 -14.40 4.71
N LYS A 151 -0.32 -15.02 5.67
CA LYS A 151 0.96 -15.69 5.42
C LYS A 151 0.88 -16.80 4.38
N LYS A 152 -0.24 -17.52 4.35
CA LYS A 152 -0.46 -18.63 3.42
C LYS A 152 -0.83 -18.15 2.02
N ILE A 153 -1.72 -17.16 1.92
CA ILE A 153 -2.31 -16.73 0.64
C ILE A 153 -1.53 -15.57 0.02
N HIS A 154 -0.93 -14.72 0.85
CA HIS A 154 -0.14 -13.54 0.49
C HIS A 154 1.22 -13.60 1.20
N PRO A 155 2.07 -14.61 0.89
CA PRO A 155 3.39 -14.72 1.50
C PRO A 155 4.22 -13.48 1.21
N TYR A 156 5.09 -13.10 2.15
CA TYR A 156 6.01 -12.00 1.91
C TYR A 156 6.95 -12.33 0.74
N VAL A 157 7.00 -11.41 -0.22
CA VAL A 157 7.96 -11.41 -1.31
C VAL A 157 8.84 -10.18 -1.09
N LYS A 158 10.14 -10.42 -0.91
CA LYS A 158 11.09 -9.33 -0.76
C LYS A 158 11.13 -8.52 -2.06
N PRO A 159 10.94 -7.20 -2.03
CA PRO A 159 11.09 -6.38 -3.23
C PRO A 159 12.53 -6.47 -3.74
N ASP A 160 12.69 -6.69 -5.06
CA ASP A 160 14.00 -6.65 -5.71
C ASP A 160 14.61 -5.23 -5.69
N LEU A 161 13.75 -4.21 -5.63
CA LEU A 161 14.12 -2.82 -5.66
C LEU A 161 13.24 -2.00 -4.73
N VAL A 162 13.87 -1.12 -3.94
CA VAL A 162 13.19 -0.17 -3.04
C VAL A 162 13.72 1.22 -3.39
N PRO A 163 13.07 1.94 -4.33
CA PRO A 163 13.52 3.24 -4.84
C PRO A 163 14.02 4.22 -3.77
N SER A 164 13.30 4.36 -2.66
CA SER A 164 13.63 5.27 -1.56
C SER A 164 14.91 4.91 -0.81
N LYS A 165 15.40 3.66 -0.94
CA LYS A 165 16.62 3.16 -0.29
C LYS A 165 17.82 3.05 -1.23
N LEU A 166 17.67 3.40 -2.50
CA LEU A 166 18.79 3.39 -3.45
C LEU A 166 19.72 4.57 -3.19
N ASN A 167 21.00 4.40 -3.49
CA ASN A 167 21.88 5.55 -3.64
C ASN A 167 21.58 6.28 -4.97
N ARG A 168 21.99 7.54 -5.07
CA ARG A 168 21.71 8.42 -6.22
C ARG A 168 22.13 7.81 -7.55
N GLU A 169 23.34 7.26 -7.61
CA GLU A 169 23.90 6.67 -8.84
C GLU A 169 23.06 5.49 -9.32
N THR A 170 22.75 4.54 -8.44
CA THR A 170 21.92 3.37 -8.76
C THR A 170 20.49 3.78 -9.11
N PHE A 171 19.93 4.80 -8.46
CA PHE A 171 18.60 5.31 -8.79
C PHE A 171 18.55 5.88 -10.21
N ILE A 172 19.52 6.71 -10.58
CA ILE A 172 19.57 7.33 -11.91
C ILE A 172 19.88 6.28 -12.99
N ASP A 173 20.77 5.33 -12.73
CA ASP A 173 21.02 4.21 -13.66
C ASP A 173 19.74 3.41 -13.95
N ARG A 174 18.92 3.17 -12.91
CA ARG A 174 17.67 2.41 -13.05
C ARG A 174 16.52 3.18 -13.67
N PHE A 175 16.40 4.48 -13.39
CA PHE A 175 15.18 5.25 -13.68
C PHE A 175 15.42 6.48 -14.57
N GLY A 176 16.67 6.84 -14.84
CA GLY A 176 17.05 8.00 -15.62
C GLY A 176 16.66 7.90 -17.11
N SER A 177 16.45 6.69 -17.62
CA SER A 177 15.98 6.45 -18.99
C SER A 177 14.45 6.45 -19.13
N ILE A 178 13.68 6.51 -18.03
CA ILE A 178 12.20 6.49 -18.09
C ILE A 178 11.66 7.65 -18.94
N PHE A 179 12.28 8.82 -18.82
CA PHE A 179 12.10 9.92 -19.75
C PHE A 179 13.32 9.93 -20.65
N GLU A 180 13.13 9.54 -21.91
CA GLU A 180 14.23 9.27 -22.83
C GLU A 180 15.15 10.50 -22.97
N HIS A 181 16.46 10.24 -22.88
CA HIS A 181 17.52 11.27 -22.89
C HIS A 181 17.34 12.41 -21.86
N SER A 182 16.54 12.20 -20.81
CA SER A 182 16.12 13.25 -19.87
C SER A 182 16.34 12.83 -18.40
N SER A 183 17.53 12.31 -18.09
CA SER A 183 17.91 11.81 -16.75
C SER A 183 17.71 12.84 -15.63
N TRP A 184 17.75 14.14 -15.97
CA TRP A 184 17.53 15.23 -15.03
C TRP A 184 16.19 15.12 -14.28
N ILE A 185 15.18 14.46 -14.85
CA ILE A 185 13.90 14.21 -14.18
C ILE A 185 14.08 13.24 -13.01
N ALA A 186 14.82 12.15 -13.22
CA ALA A 186 15.14 11.19 -12.17
C ALA A 186 16.07 11.80 -11.12
N GLU A 187 17.04 12.62 -11.55
CA GLU A 187 17.91 13.38 -10.66
C GLU A 187 17.12 14.30 -9.72
N ARG A 188 16.23 15.15 -10.28
CA ARG A 188 15.38 16.04 -9.48
C ARG A 188 14.41 15.28 -8.59
N ALA A 189 13.92 14.11 -9.03
CA ALA A 189 13.02 13.30 -8.23
C ALA A 189 13.74 12.68 -7.03
N PHE A 190 14.99 12.25 -7.21
CA PHE A 190 15.84 11.77 -6.12
C PHE A 190 16.19 12.90 -5.15
N ASP A 191 16.61 14.06 -5.68
CA ASP A 191 16.99 15.23 -4.90
C ASP A 191 15.80 15.85 -4.14
N GLY A 192 14.57 15.55 -4.57
CA GLY A 192 13.31 15.91 -3.89
C GLY A 192 12.90 15.03 -2.72
N GLU A 193 13.77 14.10 -2.29
CA GLU A 193 13.58 13.13 -1.21
C GLU A 193 12.42 12.14 -1.41
N LEU A 194 12.77 10.89 -1.73
CA LEU A 194 11.79 9.80 -1.86
C LEU A 194 11.52 9.14 -0.50
N GLY A 195 10.27 8.78 -0.26
CA GLY A 195 9.85 8.04 0.93
C GLY A 195 9.18 6.70 0.58
N PRO A 196 8.71 5.96 1.60
CA PRO A 196 8.03 4.67 1.41
C PRO A 196 6.83 4.72 0.43
N ALA A 197 6.15 5.86 0.35
CA ALA A 197 5.06 6.07 -0.60
C ALA A 197 5.51 5.95 -2.07
N ASN A 198 6.80 6.13 -2.35
CA ASN A 198 7.41 6.04 -3.68
C ASN A 198 7.95 4.64 -4.02
N ASP A 199 7.91 3.68 -3.09
CA ASP A 199 8.43 2.32 -3.30
C ASP A 199 7.49 1.39 -4.08
N ASN A 200 6.71 1.99 -4.99
CA ASN A 200 5.81 1.31 -5.90
C ASN A 200 5.71 2.14 -7.20
N ALA A 201 5.26 1.50 -8.29
CA ALA A 201 5.21 2.13 -9.61
C ALA A 201 4.40 3.44 -9.62
N THR A 202 3.26 3.48 -8.92
CA THR A 202 2.39 4.66 -8.87
C THR A 202 3.07 5.84 -8.16
N GLY A 203 3.66 5.58 -6.99
CA GLY A 203 4.35 6.60 -6.20
C GLY A 203 5.63 7.10 -6.87
N LEU A 204 6.39 6.22 -7.51
CA LEU A 204 7.57 6.60 -8.28
C LEU A 204 7.19 7.41 -9.51
N HIS A 205 6.17 6.97 -10.26
CA HIS A 205 5.63 7.72 -11.39
C HIS A 205 5.18 9.12 -10.95
N PHE A 206 4.48 9.23 -9.83
CA PHE A 206 4.07 10.53 -9.29
C PHE A 206 5.27 11.45 -9.03
N ALA A 207 6.34 10.95 -8.42
CA ALA A 207 7.55 11.71 -8.16
C ALA A 207 8.20 12.22 -9.46
N LEU A 208 8.43 11.33 -10.43
CA LEU A 208 9.06 11.68 -11.71
C LEU A 208 8.20 12.65 -12.53
N ARG A 209 6.90 12.34 -12.68
CA ARG A 209 5.92 13.19 -13.37
C ARG A 209 5.87 14.60 -12.78
N THR A 210 5.99 14.72 -11.46
CA THR A 210 5.93 16.02 -10.78
C THR A 210 7.11 16.90 -11.21
N GLN A 211 8.32 16.33 -11.32
CA GLN A 211 9.49 17.08 -11.80
C GLN A 211 9.35 17.49 -13.26
N PHE A 212 8.84 16.60 -14.12
CA PHE A 212 8.54 16.95 -15.50
C PHE A 212 7.51 18.11 -15.60
N ARG A 213 6.46 18.08 -14.78
CA ARG A 213 5.41 19.12 -14.80
C ARG A 213 5.83 20.44 -14.17
N ALA A 214 6.79 20.42 -13.26
CA ALA A 214 7.36 21.60 -12.64
C ALA A 214 8.41 22.30 -13.52
N ALA A 215 8.91 21.61 -14.56
CA ALA A 215 9.90 22.12 -15.48
C ALA A 215 9.34 23.22 -16.40
N SER A 216 10.25 24.04 -16.94
CA SER A 216 9.87 25.12 -17.86
C SER A 216 9.29 24.57 -19.17
N ASP A 217 8.63 25.43 -19.94
CA ASP A 217 8.13 25.07 -21.27
C ASP A 217 9.26 24.58 -22.18
N ASP A 218 10.43 25.22 -22.11
CA ASP A 218 11.63 24.84 -22.86
C ASP A 218 12.17 23.47 -22.45
N GLU A 219 12.27 23.19 -21.14
CA GLU A 219 12.73 21.89 -20.64
C GLU A 219 11.77 20.76 -21.04
N ARG A 220 10.45 21.01 -20.96
CA ARG A 220 9.45 20.03 -21.38
C ARG A 220 9.47 19.79 -22.89
N LEU A 221 9.67 20.85 -23.68
CA LEU A 221 9.83 20.72 -25.13
C LEU A 221 11.10 19.92 -25.46
N GLN A 222 12.20 20.12 -24.74
CA GLN A 222 13.42 19.33 -24.93
C GLN A 222 13.20 17.84 -24.70
N VAL A 223 12.42 17.46 -23.68
CA VAL A 223 12.05 16.04 -23.47
C VAL A 223 11.30 15.48 -24.67
N LEU A 224 10.36 16.24 -25.23
CA LEU A 224 9.61 15.82 -26.43
C LEU A 224 10.49 15.70 -27.67
N VAL A 225 11.38 16.68 -27.89
CA VAL A 225 12.30 16.70 -29.04
C VAL A 225 13.40 15.65 -28.91
N ALA A 226 13.79 15.30 -27.69
CA ALA A 226 14.77 14.26 -27.43
C ALA A 226 14.20 12.85 -27.60
N HIS A 227 12.88 12.69 -27.68
CA HIS A 227 12.27 11.40 -27.98
C HIS A 227 12.66 10.99 -29.41
N PRO A 228 13.23 9.79 -29.63
CA PRO A 228 13.56 9.32 -30.96
C PRO A 228 12.31 9.22 -31.82
N ASP A 229 12.44 9.64 -33.08
CA ASP A 229 11.41 9.46 -34.10
C ASP A 229 10.98 7.99 -34.16
N LEU A 230 9.67 7.74 -34.06
CA LEU A 230 9.07 6.44 -34.37
C LEU A 230 9.46 6.07 -35.82
N ALA A 231 9.99 4.87 -36.03
CA ALA A 231 10.42 4.36 -37.34
C ALA A 231 11.37 5.28 -38.15
N GLY A 232 11.96 6.31 -37.51
CA GLY A 232 12.67 7.39 -38.18
C GLY A 232 14.18 7.18 -38.28
N LYS A 233 14.94 8.29 -38.39
CA LYS A 233 16.38 8.27 -38.72
C LYS A 233 17.24 7.45 -37.73
N LEU A 234 16.87 7.37 -36.46
CA LEU A 234 17.58 6.58 -35.45
C LEU A 234 17.34 5.07 -35.61
N ALA A 235 16.13 4.65 -36.01
CA ALA A 235 15.83 3.26 -36.38
C ALA A 235 16.61 2.85 -37.64
N ALA A 236 16.66 3.74 -38.65
CA ALA A 236 17.45 3.53 -39.87
C ALA A 236 18.97 3.50 -39.60
N ALA A 237 19.45 4.25 -38.61
CA ALA A 237 20.86 4.30 -38.21
C ALA A 237 21.27 3.25 -37.17
N LYS A 238 20.34 2.40 -36.69
CA LYS A 238 20.55 1.43 -35.58
C LYS A 238 21.07 2.09 -34.29
N LEU A 239 20.66 3.33 -34.03
CA LEU A 239 21.07 4.11 -32.85
C LEU A 239 19.98 4.13 -31.76
N LEU A 240 18.96 3.28 -31.88
CA LEU A 240 17.90 3.15 -30.87
C LEU A 240 18.44 2.52 -29.58
N THR A 241 17.86 2.93 -28.46
CA THR A 241 17.99 2.21 -27.18
C THR A 241 17.40 0.79 -27.32
N ALA A 242 17.84 -0.12 -26.45
CA ALA A 242 17.32 -1.50 -26.45
C ALA A 242 15.80 -1.54 -26.18
N GLU A 243 15.31 -0.67 -25.30
CA GLU A 243 13.87 -0.54 -25.04
C GLU A 243 13.11 -0.02 -26.27
N SER A 244 13.58 1.05 -26.91
CA SER A 244 12.93 1.61 -28.11
C SER A 244 12.89 0.61 -29.28
N THR A 245 13.93 -0.23 -29.43
CA THR A 245 13.95 -1.31 -30.43
C THR A 245 12.83 -2.32 -30.18
N ASN A 246 12.64 -2.76 -28.93
CA ASN A 246 11.58 -3.72 -28.58
C ASN A 246 10.18 -3.12 -28.71
N GLU A 247 10.02 -1.85 -28.34
CA GLU A 247 8.75 -1.14 -28.46
C GLU A 247 8.34 -0.99 -29.93
N GLN A 248 9.24 -0.54 -30.80
CA GLN A 248 8.95 -0.38 -32.22
C GLN A 248 8.67 -1.72 -32.92
N ALA A 249 9.37 -2.79 -32.54
CA ALA A 249 9.08 -4.14 -33.00
C ALA A 249 7.70 -4.63 -32.53
N SER A 250 7.31 -4.34 -31.28
CA SER A 250 5.97 -4.70 -30.77
C SER A 250 4.84 -3.95 -31.47
N ALA A 251 5.13 -2.74 -31.97
CA ALA A 251 4.23 -1.93 -32.77
C ALA A 251 4.22 -2.30 -34.27
N GLY A 252 5.03 -3.28 -34.70
CA GLY A 252 5.14 -3.74 -36.10
C GLY A 252 5.82 -2.74 -37.03
N LEU A 253 6.53 -1.75 -36.48
CA LEU A 253 7.20 -0.70 -37.27
C LEU A 253 8.44 -1.22 -38.01
N ASP A 254 8.96 -2.37 -37.61
CA ASP A 254 10.01 -3.12 -38.29
C ASP A 254 9.51 -3.85 -39.55
N MET A 255 8.19 -4.04 -39.66
CA MET A 255 7.53 -4.76 -40.77
C MET A 255 6.97 -3.83 -41.86
N LEU A 256 7.10 -2.50 -41.70
CA LEU A 256 6.63 -1.53 -42.68
C LEU A 256 7.34 -1.69 -44.04
N THR A 257 6.58 -1.59 -45.14
CA THR A 257 7.16 -1.50 -46.48
C THR A 257 7.93 -0.19 -46.67
N SER A 258 8.71 -0.10 -47.75
CA SER A 258 9.44 1.12 -48.09
C SER A 258 8.51 2.32 -48.32
N GLU A 259 7.35 2.12 -48.97
CA GLU A 259 6.37 3.19 -49.14
C GLU A 259 5.72 3.60 -47.82
N GLU A 260 5.38 2.64 -46.96
CA GLU A 260 4.76 2.92 -45.65
C GLU A 260 5.72 3.67 -44.72
N LYS A 261 7.02 3.32 -44.73
CA LYS A 261 8.06 4.07 -44.01
C LYS A 261 8.21 5.50 -44.50
N GLN A 262 8.10 5.72 -45.81
CA GLN A 262 8.21 7.06 -46.39
C GLN A 262 7.03 7.93 -45.97
N ILE A 263 5.80 7.40 -46.06
CA ILE A 263 4.59 8.08 -45.60
C ILE A 263 4.68 8.39 -44.10
N PHE A 264 5.14 7.43 -43.30
CA PHE A 264 5.31 7.61 -41.86
C PHE A 264 6.33 8.70 -41.51
N THR A 265 7.41 8.82 -42.30
CA THR A 265 8.44 9.85 -42.13
C THR A 265 7.97 11.24 -42.56
N GLU A 266 7.06 11.35 -43.53
CA GLU A 266 6.49 12.64 -43.96
C GLU A 266 5.43 13.18 -42.98
N LEU A 267 4.82 12.30 -42.18
CA LEU A 267 3.77 12.65 -41.21
C LEU A 267 4.30 12.94 -39.79
N ASN A 268 5.51 12.50 -39.47
CA ASN A 268 6.25 12.84 -38.24
C ASN A 268 7.05 14.13 -38.41
#